data_AF-A0A7C4IKB1-F1
#
_entry.id   AF-A0A7C4IKB1-F1
#
_cell.length_a   1.000
_cell.length_b   1.000
_cell.length_c   1.000
_cell.angle_alpha   90.00
_cell.angle_beta   90.00
_cell.angle_gamma   90.00
#
_symmetry.space_group_name_H-M   'P 1'
#
loop_
_entity.id
_entity.type
_entity.pdbx_description
1 polymer ?
#
loop_
_entity_poly.entity_id
_entity_poly.type
_entity_poly.pdbx_seq_one_letter_code
_entity_poly.pdbx_strand_id
1 'polypeptide(L)'
;MFGFGKRQQEDGPRVSTRLCTDRFNGKYPHVGLYDCRQRKVWVCKPLGGQAIRTSHARLITGADNATSTVWKDRFLCYWFYTPRTGDGLIHGYPIDWDEAHLLVRIDPQWDYDRQVLIAAEMTDQIEENLWRQMRHGEQILEFFRGCRLKYPFNLHYIGARAADSLFYVKRVEANR
;
A
#
# COMPACT_ATOMS: atom_id res chain seq x y z
N MET A 1 -34.73 30.27 0.04
CA MET A 1 -33.58 30.19 0.96
C MET A 1 -32.70 29.04 0.47
N PHE A 2 -31.66 29.33 -0.33
CA PHE A 2 -30.79 28.31 -0.92
C PHE A 2 -29.62 28.03 0.03
N GLY A 3 -29.61 26.84 0.62
CA GLY A 3 -28.52 26.39 1.48
C GLY A 3 -27.27 26.12 0.66
N PHE A 4 -26.29 27.01 0.74
CA PHE A 4 -24.93 26.73 0.33
C PHE A 4 -24.35 25.66 1.26
N GLY A 5 -24.39 24.41 0.80
CA GLY A 5 -23.65 23.33 1.42
C GLY A 5 -22.17 23.73 1.48
N LYS A 6 -21.60 23.76 2.68
CA LYS A 6 -20.15 23.86 2.87
C LYS A 6 -19.49 22.78 2.01
N ARG A 7 -18.90 23.15 0.87
CA ARG A 7 -17.93 22.29 0.20
C ARG A 7 -16.83 22.05 1.23
N GLN A 8 -16.74 20.82 1.72
CA GLN A 8 -15.54 20.36 2.41
C GLN A 8 -14.37 20.74 1.51
N GLN A 9 -13.52 21.64 1.99
CA GLN A 9 -12.30 22.01 1.30
C GLN A 9 -11.44 20.75 1.32
N GLU A 10 -11.45 20.01 0.22
CA GLU A 10 -10.70 18.78 0.10
C GLU A 10 -9.24 19.15 -0.18
N ASP A 11 -8.47 19.27 0.89
CA ASP A 11 -7.05 19.59 0.82
C ASP A 11 -6.25 18.40 0.29
N GLY A 12 -6.01 18.42 -1.02
CA GLY A 12 -5.06 17.54 -1.70
C GLY A 12 -5.68 16.58 -2.71
N PRO A 13 -4.85 15.86 -3.46
CA PRO A 13 -5.32 15.03 -4.55
C PRO A 13 -6.00 13.75 -4.06
N ARG A 14 -6.90 13.27 -4.91
CA ARG A 14 -7.77 12.12 -4.63
C ARG A 14 -7.24 10.89 -5.33
N VAL A 15 -7.40 9.72 -4.73
CA VAL A 15 -7.23 8.46 -5.46
C VAL A 15 -8.27 8.38 -6.59
N SER A 16 -7.83 8.01 -7.78
CA SER A 16 -8.66 7.92 -8.97
C SER A 16 -9.62 6.74 -8.86
N THR A 17 -10.90 6.99 -8.57
CA THR A 17 -11.94 5.94 -8.50
C THR A 17 -12.21 5.28 -9.85
N ARG A 18 -11.74 5.88 -10.96
CA ARG A 18 -11.72 5.23 -12.27
C ARG A 18 -10.74 4.05 -12.26
N LEU A 19 -9.53 4.25 -11.75
CA LEU A 19 -8.44 3.29 -11.77
C LEU A 19 -8.40 2.40 -10.52
N CYS A 20 -9.01 2.85 -9.42
CA CYS A 20 -8.98 2.18 -8.13
C CYS A 20 -10.38 1.82 -7.62
N THR A 21 -10.42 0.85 -6.73
CA THR A 21 -11.60 0.37 -6.01
C THR A 21 -11.24 0.13 -4.55
N ASP A 22 -12.22 0.15 -3.65
CA ASP A 22 -12.07 -0.20 -2.23
C ASP A 22 -12.57 -1.62 -1.93
N ARG A 23 -12.54 -2.48 -2.96
CA ARG A 23 -12.96 -3.87 -2.89
C ARG A 23 -12.01 -4.74 -3.69
N PHE A 24 -11.74 -5.93 -3.20
CA PHE A 24 -10.94 -6.93 -3.89
C PHE A 24 -11.61 -8.30 -3.82
N ASN A 25 -11.48 -9.09 -4.89
CA ASN A 25 -12.15 -10.38 -5.03
C ASN A 25 -11.17 -11.57 -5.09
N GLY A 26 -9.86 -11.33 -4.88
CA GLY A 26 -8.86 -12.40 -4.86
C GLY A 26 -8.38 -12.88 -6.22
N LYS A 27 -8.72 -12.24 -7.34
CA LYS A 27 -8.48 -12.83 -8.68
C LYS A 27 -7.21 -12.39 -9.39
N TYR A 28 -6.57 -11.30 -8.98
CA TYR A 28 -5.48 -10.71 -9.76
C TYR A 28 -4.44 -9.99 -8.88
N PRO A 29 -3.16 -10.01 -9.31
CA PRO A 29 -2.12 -9.25 -8.64
C PRO A 29 -2.25 -7.76 -8.97
N HIS A 30 -1.93 -6.88 -8.02
CA HIS A 30 -2.10 -5.45 -8.18
C HIS A 30 -1.18 -4.63 -7.29
N VAL A 31 -0.97 -3.37 -7.67
CA VAL A 31 -0.51 -2.34 -6.74
C VAL A 31 -1.70 -1.72 -6.00
N GLY A 32 -1.46 -1.15 -4.83
CA GLY A 32 -2.45 -0.34 -4.15
C GLY A 32 -1.85 0.75 -3.26
N LEU A 33 -2.74 1.63 -2.81
CA LEU A 33 -2.44 2.76 -1.95
C LEU A 33 -3.23 2.64 -0.66
N TYR A 34 -2.58 2.87 0.47
CA TYR A 34 -3.25 3.10 1.73
C TYR A 34 -3.19 4.58 2.07
N ASP A 35 -4.36 5.21 2.21
CA ASP A 35 -4.47 6.59 2.64
C ASP A 35 -4.38 6.65 4.17
N CYS A 36 -3.22 7.05 4.71
CA CYS A 36 -2.98 7.07 6.16
C CYS A 36 -3.97 8.00 6.90
N ARG A 37 -4.39 9.11 6.26
CA ARG A 37 -5.35 10.06 6.84
C ARG A 37 -6.77 9.51 6.88
N GLN A 38 -7.22 8.89 5.79
CA GLN A 38 -8.58 8.33 5.71
C GLN A 38 -8.68 6.89 6.24
N ARG A 39 -7.55 6.28 6.57
CA ARG A 39 -7.41 4.86 6.94
C ARG A 39 -8.11 3.95 5.93
N LYS A 40 -7.89 4.23 4.64
CA LYS A 40 -8.60 3.58 3.54
C LYS A 40 -7.64 2.88 2.58
N VAL A 41 -7.94 1.62 2.28
CA VAL A 41 -7.22 0.82 1.29
C VAL A 41 -7.84 1.04 -0.10
N TRP A 42 -6.97 1.29 -1.08
CA TRP A 42 -7.31 1.42 -2.48
C TRP A 42 -6.54 0.41 -3.32
N VAL A 43 -7.29 -0.38 -4.07
CA VAL A 43 -6.81 -1.46 -4.93
C VAL A 43 -6.86 -0.98 -6.39
N CYS A 44 -5.74 -1.07 -7.11
CA CYS A 44 -5.73 -0.82 -8.56
C CYS A 44 -6.59 -1.88 -9.27
N LYS A 45 -7.49 -1.45 -10.16
CA LYS A 45 -8.32 -2.33 -10.97
C LYS A 45 -7.48 -3.06 -12.04
N PRO A 46 -7.96 -4.17 -12.61
CA PRO A 46 -7.25 -4.90 -13.67
C PRO A 46 -7.35 -4.15 -15.01
N LEU A 47 -6.56 -3.08 -15.14
CA LEU A 47 -6.47 -2.25 -16.35
C LEU A 47 -5.75 -3.04 -17.45
N GLY A 48 -6.49 -3.78 -18.28
CA GLY A 48 -5.94 -4.55 -19.39
C GLY A 48 -4.89 -5.59 -18.98
N GLY A 49 -4.99 -6.14 -17.76
CA GLY A 49 -4.06 -7.16 -17.23
C GLY A 49 -2.75 -6.65 -16.62
N GLN A 50 -2.54 -5.32 -16.52
CA GLN A 50 -1.26 -4.74 -16.05
C GLN A 50 -1.35 -4.10 -14.66
N ALA A 51 -2.30 -4.51 -13.80
CA ALA A 51 -2.55 -3.86 -12.51
C ALA A 51 -1.31 -3.87 -11.60
N ILE A 52 -0.55 -4.97 -11.57
CA ILE A 52 0.67 -5.11 -10.77
C ILE A 52 1.85 -4.29 -11.30
N ARG A 53 1.85 -3.93 -12.59
CA ARG A 53 2.90 -3.11 -13.23
C ARG A 53 2.55 -1.62 -13.28
N THR A 54 1.38 -1.26 -12.79
CA THR A 54 0.94 0.14 -12.78
C THR A 54 1.73 0.91 -11.72
N SER A 55 2.30 2.06 -12.09
CA SER A 55 2.92 2.96 -11.12
C SER A 55 1.88 3.49 -10.13
N HIS A 56 2.19 3.43 -8.82
CA HIS A 56 1.36 4.02 -7.75
C HIS A 56 0.98 5.48 -8.02
N ALA A 57 1.88 6.27 -8.62
CA ALA A 57 1.60 7.67 -8.93
C ALA A 57 0.43 7.83 -9.92
N ARG A 58 0.24 6.89 -10.86
CA ARG A 58 -0.87 6.93 -11.83
C ARG A 58 -2.23 6.70 -11.17
N LEU A 59 -2.26 6.17 -9.96
CA LEU A 59 -3.50 5.94 -9.20
C LEU A 59 -4.04 7.23 -8.57
N ILE A 60 -3.28 8.33 -8.58
CA ILE A 60 -3.64 9.60 -7.96
C ILE A 60 -4.18 10.55 -9.03
N THR A 61 -5.36 11.14 -8.78
CA THR A 61 -6.01 12.11 -9.67
C THR A 61 -5.22 13.42 -9.68
N GLY A 62 -4.94 13.95 -10.88
CA GLY A 62 -4.14 15.17 -11.04
C GLY A 62 -2.63 14.92 -11.09
N ALA A 63 -2.17 13.67 -11.00
CA ALA A 63 -0.79 13.33 -11.34
C ALA A 63 -0.64 13.24 -12.86
N ASP A 64 0.17 14.12 -13.45
CA ASP A 64 0.59 13.97 -14.84
C ASP A 64 1.72 12.91 -14.92
N ASN A 65 1.76 12.13 -16.00
CA ASN A 65 2.60 10.92 -16.12
C ASN A 65 4.12 11.19 -15.92
N ALA A 66 4.55 12.45 -15.97
CA ALA A 66 5.96 12.86 -15.94
C ALA A 66 6.50 13.21 -14.54
N THR A 67 5.65 13.39 -13.53
CA THR A 67 6.09 13.82 -12.20
C THR A 67 5.69 12.80 -11.14
N SER A 68 6.67 12.22 -10.45
CA SER A 68 6.48 11.65 -9.11
C SER A 68 5.91 12.77 -8.26
N THR A 69 4.60 12.84 -8.16
CA THR A 69 3.97 13.94 -7.44
C THR A 69 4.32 13.79 -5.97
N VAL A 70 4.72 14.90 -5.33
CA VAL A 70 4.85 15.04 -3.85
C VAL A 70 3.64 14.43 -3.12
N TRP A 71 2.51 14.39 -3.81
CA TRP A 71 1.28 13.76 -3.39
C TRP A 71 1.33 12.26 -3.12
N LYS A 72 2.20 11.50 -3.81
CA LYS A 72 2.39 10.07 -3.54
C LYS A 72 2.88 9.86 -2.11
N ASP A 73 3.62 10.80 -1.58
CA ASP A 73 4.26 10.70 -0.26
C ASP A 73 3.22 10.77 0.88
N ARG A 74 1.95 11.05 0.58
CA ARG A 74 0.83 10.85 1.52
C ARG A 74 0.48 9.37 1.74
N PHE A 75 0.72 8.54 0.75
CA PHE A 75 0.16 7.20 0.68
C PHE A 75 1.21 6.16 0.95
N LEU A 76 0.87 5.22 1.82
CA LEU A 76 1.67 4.02 1.95
C LEU A 76 1.39 3.11 0.75
N CYS A 77 2.44 2.80 -0.01
CA CYS A 77 2.36 2.00 -1.22
C CYS A 77 2.47 0.51 -0.87
N TYR A 78 1.66 -0.33 -1.50
CA TYR A 78 1.78 -1.78 -1.37
C TYR A 78 1.61 -2.50 -2.71
N TRP A 79 2.04 -3.76 -2.74
CA TRP A 79 1.83 -4.72 -3.81
C TRP A 79 1.16 -5.96 -3.23
N PHE A 80 0.20 -6.51 -3.96
CA PHE A 80 -0.40 -7.78 -3.63
C PHE A 80 -0.22 -8.73 -4.80
N TYR A 81 0.52 -9.80 -4.58
CA TYR A 81 0.70 -10.90 -5.52
C TYR A 81 -0.28 -12.01 -5.15
N THR A 82 -1.08 -12.45 -6.11
CA THR A 82 -1.87 -13.69 -5.99
C THR A 82 -0.97 -14.91 -6.16
N PRO A 83 -1.41 -16.12 -5.77
CA PRO A 83 -0.61 -17.34 -5.93
C PRO A 83 -0.07 -17.49 -7.36
N ARG A 84 1.22 -17.81 -7.47
CA ARG A 84 1.97 -18.07 -8.72
C ARG A 84 1.99 -16.90 -9.70
N THR A 85 1.95 -15.67 -9.19
CA THR A 85 2.01 -14.46 -10.03
C THR A 85 3.23 -13.58 -9.80
N GLY A 86 3.97 -13.80 -8.72
CA GLY A 86 5.31 -13.24 -8.55
C GLY A 86 6.38 -14.21 -9.02
N ASP A 87 7.63 -13.73 -9.06
CA ASP A 87 8.80 -14.50 -9.45
C ASP A 87 10.05 -13.89 -8.82
N GLY A 88 11.10 -14.70 -8.68
CA GLY A 88 12.43 -14.28 -8.24
C GLY A 88 12.53 -13.91 -6.76
N LEU A 89 13.56 -13.13 -6.45
CA LEU A 89 13.89 -12.68 -5.11
C LEU A 89 13.32 -11.28 -4.86
N ILE A 90 12.86 -11.01 -3.64
CA ILE A 90 12.51 -9.65 -3.19
C ILE A 90 13.63 -9.14 -2.29
N HIS A 91 14.33 -8.09 -2.72
CA HIS A 91 15.53 -7.59 -2.03
C HIS A 91 16.57 -8.69 -1.73
N GLY A 92 16.74 -9.64 -2.67
CA GLY A 92 17.66 -10.76 -2.50
C GLY A 92 17.15 -11.88 -1.58
N TYR A 93 15.97 -11.74 -1.00
CA TYR A 93 15.35 -12.74 -0.14
C TYR A 93 14.43 -13.68 -0.95
N PRO A 94 14.48 -15.00 -0.74
CA PRO A 94 13.65 -15.96 -1.46
C PRO A 94 12.19 -15.91 -0.98
N ILE A 95 11.25 -15.94 -1.93
CA ILE A 95 9.81 -15.94 -1.69
C ILE A 95 9.19 -17.20 -2.28
N ASP A 96 8.30 -17.85 -1.52
CA ASP A 96 7.51 -18.99 -1.96
C ASP A 96 6.27 -18.49 -2.73
N TRP A 97 6.43 -18.34 -4.03
CA TRP A 97 5.37 -17.81 -4.88
C TRP A 97 4.18 -18.75 -5.09
N ASP A 98 4.16 -19.96 -4.51
CA ASP A 98 2.94 -20.79 -4.52
C ASP A 98 1.80 -20.20 -3.69
N GLU A 99 2.11 -19.22 -2.83
CA GLU A 99 1.15 -18.49 -2.02
C GLU A 99 0.98 -17.03 -2.46
N ALA A 100 0.04 -16.33 -1.82
CA ALA A 100 -0.09 -14.90 -2.05
C ALA A 100 0.81 -14.08 -1.11
N HIS A 101 1.24 -12.91 -1.57
CA HIS A 101 2.16 -12.04 -0.84
C HIS A 101 1.67 -10.61 -0.87
N LEU A 102 1.43 -10.05 0.32
CA LEU A 102 1.21 -8.64 0.55
C LEU A 102 2.55 -8.00 0.93
N LEU A 103 3.10 -7.19 0.03
CA LEU A 103 4.32 -6.42 0.24
C LEU A 103 3.96 -4.97 0.54
N VAL A 104 4.27 -4.52 1.75
CA VAL A 104 3.93 -3.18 2.24
C VAL A 104 5.21 -2.35 2.30
N ARG A 105 5.30 -1.26 1.55
CA ARG A 105 6.47 -0.37 1.62
C ARG A 105 6.49 0.36 2.95
N ILE A 106 7.63 0.36 3.60
CA ILE A 106 7.90 1.15 4.80
C ILE A 106 9.13 2.03 4.55
N ASP A 107 9.14 3.19 5.19
CA ASP A 107 10.25 4.13 5.18
C ASP A 107 10.25 4.85 6.53
N PRO A 108 11.03 4.38 7.52
CA PRO A 108 10.93 4.88 8.88
C PRO A 108 11.38 6.35 9.01
N GLN A 109 12.10 6.88 8.01
CA GLN A 109 12.49 8.29 7.97
C GLN A 109 11.41 9.19 7.37
N TRP A 110 10.38 8.65 6.73
CA TRP A 110 9.28 9.43 6.19
C TRP A 110 8.02 9.27 7.04
N ASP A 111 7.55 10.35 7.67
CA ASP A 111 6.28 10.36 8.39
C ASP A 111 5.14 10.60 7.39
N TYR A 112 4.42 9.54 7.01
CA TYR A 112 3.32 9.62 6.03
C TYR A 112 2.11 10.43 6.52
N ASP A 113 1.86 10.46 7.83
CA ASP A 113 0.73 11.20 8.42
C ASP A 113 0.99 12.71 8.33
N ARG A 114 2.21 13.11 8.72
CA ARG A 114 2.67 14.52 8.77
C ARG A 114 3.28 15.01 7.47
N GLN A 115 3.68 14.11 6.57
CA GLN A 115 4.37 14.38 5.31
C GLN A 115 5.69 15.13 5.50
N VAL A 116 6.50 14.66 6.45
CA VAL A 116 7.81 15.26 6.76
C VAL A 116 8.88 14.18 6.87
N LEU A 117 10.10 14.56 6.52
CA LEU A 117 11.28 13.76 6.78
C LEU A 117 11.66 13.87 8.26
N ILE A 118 11.93 12.74 8.89
CA ILE A 118 12.50 12.62 10.22
C ILE A 118 14.02 12.56 10.08
N ALA A 119 14.72 13.46 10.75
CA ALA A 119 16.18 13.53 10.69
C ALA A 119 16.82 12.27 11.29
N ALA A 120 17.96 11.85 10.74
CA ALA A 120 18.57 10.55 11.05
C ALA A 120 19.02 10.41 12.52
N GLU A 121 19.33 11.53 13.17
CA GLU A 121 19.70 11.63 14.58
C GLU A 121 18.51 11.44 15.54
N MET A 122 17.27 11.50 15.05
CA MET A 122 16.06 11.39 15.87
C MET A 122 15.61 9.93 15.99
N THR A 123 16.48 9.06 16.51
CA THR A 123 16.31 7.60 16.53
C THR A 123 14.98 7.15 17.13
N ASP A 124 14.59 7.72 18.26
CA ASP A 124 13.33 7.36 18.95
C ASP A 124 12.10 7.67 18.08
N GLN A 125 12.15 8.78 17.33
CA GLN A 125 11.05 9.16 16.44
C GLN A 125 11.00 8.29 15.19
N ILE A 126 12.16 7.87 14.67
CA ILE A 126 12.26 6.93 13.55
C ILE A 126 11.65 5.58 13.97
N GLU A 127 11.97 5.08 15.15
CA GLU A 127 11.40 3.84 15.69
C GLU A 127 9.89 3.96 15.91
N GLU A 128 9.41 5.05 16.52
CA GLU A 128 7.98 5.27 16.72
C GLU A 128 7.22 5.37 15.38
N ASN A 129 7.83 6.03 14.38
CA ASN A 129 7.27 6.13 13.04
C ASN A 129 7.22 4.76 12.34
N LEU A 130 8.26 3.94 12.48
CA LEU A 130 8.26 2.56 11.97
C LEU A 130 7.09 1.76 12.56
N TRP A 131 6.89 1.81 13.88
CA TRP A 131 5.77 1.15 14.54
C TRP A 131 4.40 1.66 14.06
N ARG A 132 4.27 2.96 13.78
CA ARG A 132 3.05 3.53 13.15
C ARG A 132 2.82 2.95 11.75
N GLN A 133 3.85 2.87 10.92
CA GLN A 133 3.73 2.30 9.57
C GLN A 133 3.43 0.81 9.59
N MET A 134 4.00 0.05 10.52
CA MET A 134 3.62 -1.36 10.71
C MET A 134 2.14 -1.47 11.08
N ARG A 135 1.61 -0.63 11.97
CA ARG A 135 0.17 -0.60 12.26
C ARG A 135 -0.67 -0.27 11.02
N HIS A 136 -0.21 0.61 10.13
CA HIS A 136 -0.87 0.85 8.85
C HIS A 136 -0.84 -0.38 7.94
N GLY A 137 0.29 -1.08 7.85
CA GLY A 137 0.39 -2.35 7.13
C GLY A 137 -0.54 -3.42 7.67
N GLU A 138 -0.72 -3.48 8.99
CA GLU A 138 -1.73 -4.36 9.59
C GLU A 138 -3.16 -3.97 9.18
N GLN A 139 -3.50 -2.68 9.04
CA GLN A 139 -4.81 -2.28 8.49
C GLN A 139 -5.01 -2.73 7.03
N ILE A 140 -3.93 -2.73 6.23
CA ILE A 140 -3.98 -3.27 4.87
C ILE A 140 -4.19 -4.79 4.90
N LEU A 141 -3.47 -5.51 5.77
CA LEU A 141 -3.66 -6.94 6.00
C LEU A 141 -5.12 -7.26 6.38
N GLU A 142 -5.68 -6.48 7.30
CA GLU A 142 -7.06 -6.63 7.77
C GLU A 142 -8.09 -6.46 6.65
N PHE A 143 -7.87 -5.51 5.74
CA PHE A 143 -8.67 -5.39 4.53
C PHE A 143 -8.67 -6.69 3.70
N PHE A 144 -7.48 -7.26 3.44
CA PHE A 144 -7.38 -8.51 2.67
C PHE A 144 -7.94 -9.72 3.41
N ARG A 145 -7.79 -9.78 4.74
CA ARG A 145 -8.45 -10.77 5.58
C ARG A 145 -9.97 -10.70 5.44
N GLY A 146 -10.52 -9.48 5.45
CA GLY A 146 -11.95 -9.21 5.22
C GLY A 146 -12.46 -9.58 3.81
N CYS A 147 -11.57 -9.69 2.82
CA CYS A 147 -11.92 -10.09 1.45
C CYS A 147 -12.24 -11.60 1.31
N ARG A 148 -12.06 -12.40 2.37
CA ARG A 148 -12.34 -13.85 2.39
C ARG A 148 -11.65 -14.61 1.25
N LEU A 149 -10.35 -14.40 1.11
CA LEU A 149 -9.54 -15.03 0.07
C LEU A 149 -9.51 -16.57 0.25
N LYS A 150 -9.54 -17.30 -0.86
CA LYS A 150 -9.56 -18.77 -0.91
C LYS A 150 -8.18 -19.43 -0.85
N TYR A 151 -7.15 -18.64 -0.56
CA TYR A 151 -5.76 -19.06 -0.51
C TYR A 151 -5.07 -18.33 0.65
N PRO A 152 -4.01 -18.93 1.24
CA PRO A 152 -3.24 -18.25 2.27
C PRO A 152 -2.45 -17.08 1.65
N PHE A 153 -2.13 -16.09 2.49
CA PHE A 153 -1.23 -15.01 2.09
C PHE A 153 -0.34 -14.54 3.23
N ASN A 154 0.84 -14.03 2.86
CA ASN A 154 1.88 -13.59 3.78
C ASN A 154 2.10 -12.07 3.69
N LEU A 155 2.26 -11.42 4.84
CA LEU A 155 2.64 -10.02 4.96
C LEU A 155 4.16 -9.88 5.06
N HIS A 156 4.69 -8.95 4.29
CA HIS A 156 6.09 -8.53 4.28
C HIS A 156 6.15 -7.01 4.35
N TYR A 157 7.12 -6.47 5.09
CA TYR A 157 7.45 -5.06 5.10
C TYR A 157 8.72 -4.83 4.27
N ILE A 158 8.64 -3.97 3.27
CA ILE A 158 9.74 -3.70 2.35
C ILE A 158 10.30 -2.32 2.65
N GLY A 159 11.49 -2.29 3.27
CA GLY A 159 12.20 -1.06 3.60
C GLY A 159 12.92 -0.43 2.42
N ALA A 160 13.56 0.72 2.63
CA ALA A 160 14.35 1.37 1.58
C ALA A 160 15.61 0.56 1.22
N ARG A 161 16.19 -0.17 2.18
CA ARG A 161 17.29 -1.10 1.97
C ARG A 161 16.83 -2.53 2.25
N ALA A 162 17.56 -3.49 1.69
CA ALA A 162 17.30 -4.91 1.92
C ALA A 162 17.35 -5.28 3.42
N ALA A 163 18.32 -4.73 4.16
CA ALA A 163 18.48 -4.95 5.60
C ALA A 163 17.32 -4.40 6.44
N ASP A 164 16.55 -3.45 5.90
CA ASP A 164 15.41 -2.83 6.58
C ASP A 164 14.09 -3.58 6.28
N SER A 165 14.15 -4.64 5.47
CA SER A 165 12.98 -5.41 5.05
C SER A 165 12.70 -6.56 6.01
N LEU A 166 11.43 -6.79 6.32
CA LEU A 166 10.95 -7.85 7.18
C LEU A 166 10.07 -8.80 6.36
N PHE A 167 10.48 -10.06 6.24
CA PHE A 167 9.79 -11.07 5.45
C PHE A 167 9.00 -12.03 6.33
N TYR A 168 7.88 -12.55 5.80
CA TYR A 168 7.00 -13.52 6.47
C TYR A 168 6.57 -13.11 7.88
N VAL A 169 6.27 -11.82 8.06
CA VAL A 169 5.95 -11.25 9.38
C VAL A 169 4.65 -11.81 9.95
N LYS A 170 3.66 -12.02 9.07
CA LYS A 170 2.37 -12.60 9.45
C LYS A 170 1.79 -13.37 8.28
N ARG A 171 1.20 -14.53 8.58
CA ARG A 171 0.48 -15.36 7.62
C ARG A 171 -1.01 -15.33 7.95
N VAL A 172 -1.85 -15.25 6.93
CA VAL A 172 -3.29 -15.38 7.03
C VAL A 172 -3.71 -16.62 6.25
N GLU A 173 -4.44 -17.52 6.90
CA GLU A 173 -4.94 -18.74 6.28
C GLU A 173 -6.08 -18.48 5.32
N ALA A 174 -6.26 -19.40 4.36
CA ALA A 174 -7.39 -19.39 3.45
C ALA A 174 -8.72 -19.46 4.22
N ASN A 175 -9.70 -18.66 3.80
CA ASN A 175 -11.07 -18.85 4.25
C ASN A 175 -11.65 -20.07 3.52
N ARG A 176 -12.01 -21.09 4.30
CA ARG A 176 -12.69 -22.31 3.83
C ARG A 176 -14.16 -22.03 3.54
#